data_AF-A0A8T6USI2-F1
#
_entry.id   AF-A0A8T6USI2-F1
#
_cell.length_a   1.000
_cell.length_b   1.000
_cell.length_c   1.000
_cell.angle_alpha   90.00
_cell.angle_beta   90.00
_cell.angle_gamma   90.00
#
_symmetry.space_group_name_H-M   'P 1'
#
loop_
_entity.id
_entity.type
_entity.pdbx_description
1 polymer ?
#
loop_
_entity_poly.entity_id
_entity_poly.type
_entity_poly.pdbx_seq_one_letter_code
_entity_poly.pdbx_strand_id
1 'polypeptide(L)'
;RFAQRAPAIAIMERLKHGKEAKDAMDELKEMAKSDLLVRLDYTAFAKELRKSSYTKTVKNIEKGIKDRNVEELTKVYDDLLADTEFPNRSMLLK
;
A
#
# COMPACT_ATOMS: atom_id res chain seq x y z
N ARG A 1 11.88 -14.16 16.19
CA ARG A 1 10.76 -14.43 15.26
C ARG A 1 9.98 -13.14 14.93
N PHE A 2 9.33 -12.45 15.88
CA PHE A 2 8.64 -11.17 15.57
C PHE A 2 9.59 -10.03 15.15
N ALA A 3 10.73 -9.87 15.84
CA ALA A 3 11.74 -8.86 15.50
C ALA A 3 12.37 -9.06 14.10
N GLN A 4 12.39 -10.28 13.59
CA GLN A 4 12.92 -10.59 12.25
C GLN A 4 11.98 -10.11 11.12
N ARG A 5 10.73 -9.76 11.43
CA ARG A 5 9.73 -9.25 10.45
C ARG A 5 9.62 -7.74 10.44
N ALA A 6 10.26 -7.04 11.38
CA ALA A 6 10.25 -5.57 11.40
C ALA A 6 10.66 -4.94 10.06
N PRO A 7 11.67 -5.46 9.32
CA PRO A 7 11.99 -4.92 8.00
C PRO A 7 10.86 -5.11 7.00
N ALA A 8 10.25 -6.30 6.96
CA ALA A 8 9.15 -6.61 6.07
C ALA A 8 7.91 -5.73 6.36
N ILE A 9 7.60 -5.49 7.64
CA ILE A 9 6.54 -4.58 8.07
C ILE A 9 6.82 -3.15 7.60
N ALA A 10 8.05 -2.66 7.77
CA ALA A 10 8.43 -1.31 7.35
C ALA A 10 8.30 -1.11 5.83
N ILE A 11 8.65 -2.14 5.03
CA ILE A 11 8.43 -2.12 3.58
C ILE A 11 6.93 -2.04 3.28
N MET A 12 6.11 -2.87 3.93
CA MET A 12 4.67 -2.87 3.70
C MET A 12 4.03 -1.52 4.06
N GLU A 13 4.43 -0.88 5.16
CA GLU A 13 3.94 0.46 5.52
C GLU A 13 4.27 1.51 4.46
N ARG A 14 5.50 1.49 3.91
CA ARG A 14 5.87 2.40 2.82
C ARG A 14 5.03 2.16 1.56
N LEU A 15 4.80 0.89 1.19
CA LEU A 15 3.97 0.52 0.05
C LEU A 15 2.51 0.96 0.24
N LYS A 16 1.95 0.84 1.46
CA LYS A 16 0.60 1.36 1.77
C LYS A 16 0.49 2.86 1.53
N HIS A 17 1.55 3.62 1.78
CA HIS A 17 1.60 5.05 1.45
C HIS A 17 2.00 5.36 0.00
N GLY A 18 2.03 4.36 -0.89
CA GLY A 18 2.42 4.56 -2.30
C GLY A 18 3.89 4.98 -2.48
N LYS A 19 4.72 4.85 -1.42
CA LYS A 19 6.14 5.21 -1.40
C LYS A 19 6.95 3.96 -1.70
N GLU A 20 7.07 3.63 -2.98
CA GLU A 20 7.84 2.47 -3.42
C GLU A 20 9.35 2.78 -3.40
N ALA A 21 10.10 2.02 -2.61
CA ALA A 21 11.55 1.94 -2.76
C ALA A 21 11.88 0.97 -3.91
N LYS A 22 12.89 1.30 -4.74
CA LYS A 22 13.22 0.54 -5.96
C LYS A 22 13.55 -0.93 -5.69
N ASP A 23 14.03 -1.24 -4.49
CA ASP A 23 14.49 -2.53 -3.98
C ASP A 23 13.48 -3.24 -3.08
N ALA A 24 12.37 -2.58 -2.70
CA ALA A 24 11.40 -3.06 -1.72
C ALA A 24 10.89 -4.49 -1.99
N MET A 25 10.60 -4.83 -3.25
CA MET A 25 10.11 -6.17 -3.57
C MET A 25 11.19 -7.24 -3.59
N ASP A 26 12.42 -6.88 -3.94
CA ASP A 26 13.51 -7.84 -3.95
C ASP A 26 13.93 -8.16 -2.51
N GLU A 27 13.93 -7.16 -1.63
CA GLU A 27 14.07 -7.37 -0.19
C GLU A 27 12.95 -8.27 0.38
N LEU A 28 11.68 -8.01 0.01
CA LEU A 28 10.55 -8.85 0.42
C LEU A 28 10.67 -10.29 -0.09
N LYS A 29 11.16 -10.49 -1.32
CA LYS A 29 11.38 -11.84 -1.88
C LYS A 29 12.49 -12.59 -1.15
N GLU A 30 13.60 -11.92 -0.82
CA GLU A 30 14.68 -12.54 -0.06
C GLU A 30 14.19 -12.97 1.34
N MET A 31 13.43 -12.11 2.02
CA MET A 31 12.81 -12.46 3.31
C MET A 31 11.81 -13.61 3.18
N ALA A 32 11.05 -13.67 2.08
CA ALA A 32 10.10 -14.74 1.82
C ALA A 32 10.74 -16.12 1.58
N LYS A 33 12.05 -16.20 1.31
CA LYS A 33 12.77 -17.49 1.22
C LYS A 33 12.90 -18.18 2.58
N SER A 34 12.97 -17.40 3.67
CA SER A 34 13.18 -17.90 5.02
C SER A 34 11.95 -17.76 5.94
N ASP A 35 11.00 -16.86 5.60
CA ASP A 35 9.77 -16.65 6.37
C ASP A 35 8.51 -16.93 5.53
N LEU A 36 7.79 -18.00 5.90
CA LEU A 36 6.56 -18.44 5.22
C LEU A 36 5.44 -17.39 5.28
N LEU A 37 5.32 -16.64 6.39
CA LEU A 37 4.26 -15.63 6.51
C LEU A 37 4.57 -14.40 5.63
N VAL A 38 5.84 -14.01 5.52
CA VAL A 38 6.24 -12.97 4.55
C VAL A 38 5.92 -13.44 3.12
N ARG A 39 6.20 -14.71 2.82
CA ARG A 39 5.90 -15.29 1.51
C ARG A 39 4.41 -15.28 1.18
N LEU A 40 3.56 -15.72 2.10
CA LEU A 40 2.12 -15.85 1.84
C LEU A 40 1.41 -14.50 1.91
N ASP A 41 1.65 -13.72 2.96
CA ASP A 41 0.83 -12.54 3.24
C ASP A 41 1.40 -11.29 2.55
N TYR A 42 2.71 -11.03 2.72
CA TYR A 42 3.28 -9.75 2.33
C TYR A 42 3.61 -9.69 0.85
N THR A 43 4.13 -10.77 0.25
CA THR A 43 4.47 -10.71 -1.18
C THR A 43 3.23 -10.60 -2.07
N ALA A 44 2.13 -11.26 -1.71
CA ALA A 44 0.88 -11.17 -2.44
C ALA A 44 0.28 -9.77 -2.32
N PHE A 45 0.18 -9.25 -1.09
CA PHE A 45 -0.38 -7.93 -0.86
C PHE A 45 0.48 -6.81 -1.46
N ALA A 46 1.81 -6.92 -1.37
CA ALA A 46 2.72 -5.95 -1.97
C ALA A 46 2.56 -5.84 -3.50
N LYS A 47 2.21 -6.93 -4.20
CA LYS A 47 1.90 -6.86 -5.64
C LYS A 47 0.67 -6.01 -5.93
N GLU A 48 -0.37 -6.11 -5.10
CA GLU A 48 -1.57 -5.29 -5.22
C GLU A 48 -1.28 -3.81 -4.97
N LEU A 49 -0.49 -3.49 -3.94
CA LEU A 49 -0.12 -2.11 -3.60
C LEU A 49 0.80 -1.44 -4.64
N ARG A 50 1.45 -2.22 -5.51
CA ARG A 50 2.29 -1.71 -6.60
C ARG A 50 1.52 -1.46 -7.90
N LYS A 51 0.26 -1.89 -7.99
CA LYS A 51 -0.56 -1.62 -9.17
C LYS A 51 -0.65 -0.11 -9.38
N SER A 52 -0.59 0.30 -10.64
CA SER A 52 -0.64 1.73 -10.99
C SER A 52 -1.94 2.38 -10.54
N SER A 53 -3.05 1.63 -10.47
CA SER A 53 -4.32 2.11 -9.94
C SER A 53 -4.18 2.53 -8.47
N TYR A 54 -3.66 1.65 -7.62
CA TYR A 54 -3.42 1.94 -6.21
C TYR A 54 -2.53 3.16 -6.00
N THR A 55 -1.36 3.15 -6.64
CA THR A 55 -0.36 4.23 -6.47
C THR A 55 -0.89 5.58 -6.98
N LYS A 56 -1.70 5.60 -8.04
CA LYS A 56 -2.39 6.82 -8.50
C LYS A 56 -3.41 7.30 -7.48
N THR A 57 -4.25 6.42 -6.94
CA THR A 57 -5.23 6.79 -5.91
C THR A 57 -4.57 7.41 -4.70
N VAL A 58 -3.51 6.79 -4.17
CA VAL A 58 -2.77 7.35 -3.02
C VAL A 58 -2.16 8.72 -3.34
N LYS A 59 -1.58 8.90 -4.53
CA LYS A 59 -1.05 10.20 -4.98
C LYS A 59 -2.14 11.26 -5.12
N ASN A 60 -3.32 10.90 -5.62
CA ASN A 60 -4.45 11.82 -5.74
C ASN A 60 -4.95 12.25 -4.36
N ILE A 61 -4.98 11.33 -3.38
CA ILE A 61 -5.30 11.67 -1.99
C ILE A 61 -4.28 12.66 -1.42
N GLU A 62 -2.97 12.34 -1.52
CA GLU A 62 -1.92 13.23 -1.01
C GLU A 62 -1.95 14.61 -1.66
N LYS A 63 -2.20 14.66 -2.98
CA LYS A 63 -2.33 15.90 -3.73
C LYS A 63 -3.58 16.68 -3.30
N GLY A 64 -4.74 16.03 -3.21
CA GLY A 64 -5.99 16.66 -2.79
C GLY A 64 -5.90 17.26 -1.39
N ILE A 65 -5.22 16.58 -0.46
CA ILE A 65 -4.93 17.09 0.89
C ILE A 65 -4.04 18.34 0.80
N LYS A 66 -2.94 18.26 0.04
CA LYS A 66 -1.98 19.37 -0.12
C LYS A 66 -2.64 20.61 -0.73
N ASP A 67 -3.45 20.41 -1.77
CA ASP A 67 -4.10 21.47 -2.53
C ASP A 67 -5.41 21.93 -1.88
N ARG A 68 -5.82 21.30 -0.77
CA ARG A 68 -7.12 21.51 -0.08
C ARG A 68 -8.31 21.36 -1.03
N ASN A 69 -8.19 20.46 -2.00
CA ASN A 69 -9.20 20.20 -3.01
C ASN A 69 -10.24 19.21 -2.47
N VAL A 70 -11.27 19.75 -1.80
CA VAL A 70 -12.33 18.95 -1.19
C VAL A 70 -13.09 18.12 -2.23
N GLU A 71 -13.36 18.68 -3.41
CA GLU A 71 -14.10 17.98 -4.48
C GLU A 71 -13.36 16.71 -4.96
N GLU A 72 -12.05 16.82 -5.19
CA GLU A 72 -11.21 15.68 -5.58
C GLU A 72 -11.14 14.63 -4.47
N LEU A 73 -11.05 15.04 -3.21
CA LEU A 73 -11.05 14.12 -2.07
C LEU A 73 -12.40 13.41 -1.91
N THR A 74 -13.52 14.11 -2.05
CA THR A 74 -14.85 13.51 -2.00
C THR A 74 -15.03 12.49 -3.11
N LYS A 75 -14.59 12.81 -4.34
CA LYS A 75 -14.65 11.86 -5.44
C LYS A 75 -13.85 10.59 -5.15
N VAL A 76 -12.62 10.74 -4.66
CA VAL A 76 -11.80 9.57 -4.30
C VAL A 76 -12.44 8.78 -3.16
N TYR A 77 -13.07 9.46 -2.19
CA TYR A 77 -13.79 8.81 -1.10
C TYR A 77 -14.96 7.96 -1.61
N ASP A 78 -15.78 8.50 -2.50
CA ASP A 78 -16.91 7.79 -3.10
C ASP A 78 -16.45 6.61 -3.96
N ASP A 79 -15.40 6.80 -4.77
CA ASP A 79 -14.79 5.74 -5.58
C ASP A 79 -14.29 4.59 -4.68
N LEU A 80 -13.66 4.92 -3.55
CA LEU A 80 -13.21 3.93 -2.57
C LEU A 80 -14.37 3.22 -1.87
N LEU A 81 -15.48 3.91 -1.57
CA LEU A 81 -16.66 3.28 -0.99
C LEU A 81 -17.35 2.31 -1.95
N ALA A 82 -17.34 2.62 -3.25
CA ALA A 82 -17.93 1.77 -4.28
C ALA A 82 -17.09 0.49 -4.54
N ASP A 83 -15.76 0.58 -4.49
CA ASP A 83 -14.86 -0.56 -4.70
C ASP A 83 -14.51 -1.28 -3.39
N THR A 84 -15.30 -2.30 -3.05
CA THR A 84 -15.08 -3.11 -1.83
C THR A 84 -13.84 -4.00 -1.90
N GLU A 85 -13.25 -4.20 -3.07
CA GLU A 85 -12.06 -5.02 -3.25
C GLU A 85 -10.79 -4.17 -3.34
N PHE A 86 -10.91 -2.84 -3.23
CA PHE A 86 -9.77 -1.94 -3.31
C PHE A 86 -8.75 -2.25 -2.20
N PRO A 87 -7.47 -2.48 -2.55
CA PRO A 87 -6.47 -2.89 -1.57
C PRO A 87 -6.28 -1.79 -0.53
N ASN A 88 -6.16 -2.17 0.75
CA ASN A 88 -5.94 -1.24 1.86
C ASN A 88 -7.02 -0.14 2.02
N ARG A 89 -8.23 -0.32 1.45
CA ARG A 89 -9.33 0.67 1.49
C ARG A 89 -9.56 1.27 2.88
N SER A 90 -9.67 0.42 3.90
CA SER A 90 -9.98 0.85 5.27
C SER A 90 -8.93 1.79 5.87
N MET A 91 -7.69 1.75 5.40
CA MET A 91 -6.66 2.72 5.80
C MET A 91 -6.80 4.02 5.02
N LEU A 92 -7.12 3.95 3.73
CA LEU A 92 -7.24 5.15 2.86
C LEU A 92 -8.47 6.01 3.19
N LEU A 93 -9.51 5.42 3.80
CA LEU A 93 -10.71 6.11 4.26
C LEU A 93 -10.56 6.76 5.65
N LYS A 94 -9.40 6.65 6.30
CA LYS A 94 -9.11 7.25 7.62
C LYS A 94 -8.29 8.51 7.49
#